data_AF-A0A9N9NEI3-F1
#
_entry.id   AF-A0A9N9NEI3-F1
#
_cell.length_a   1.000
_cell.length_b   1.000
_cell.length_c   1.000
_cell.angle_alpha   90.00
_cell.angle_beta   90.00
_cell.angle_gamma   90.00
#
_symmetry.space_group_name_H-M   'P 1'
#
loop_
_entity.id
_entity.type
_entity.pdbx_description
1 polymer ?
#
loop_
_entity_poly.entity_id
_entity_poly.type
_entity_poly.pdbx_seq_one_letter_code
_entity_poly.pdbx_strand_id
1 'polypeptide(L)'
;MGHTYKWILSSKRCVKDMIFKEKKKLSVESLIYSWIIDLDDPDIENLFTENEWREIKNEVRELPKVDEYFARSLSRFRNVQTTADLRKVIETTSYRNKNDPFNRDKHFDSEWAELVMRHL
;
A
#
# COMPACT_ATOMS: atom_id res chain seq x y z
N MET A 1 -30.56 -12.41 1.36
CA MET A 1 -29.47 -11.42 1.21
C MET A 1 -28.22 -11.97 1.91
N GLY A 2 -27.04 -11.97 1.28
CA GLY A 2 -25.78 -11.74 2.00
C GLY A 2 -24.73 -12.85 2.20
N HIS A 3 -24.61 -13.90 1.37
CA HIS A 3 -23.57 -14.93 1.57
C HIS A 3 -22.51 -15.09 0.46
N THR A 4 -22.50 -14.27 -0.58
CA THR A 4 -21.71 -14.55 -1.79
C THR A 4 -20.29 -13.98 -1.86
N TYR A 5 -19.78 -13.31 -0.82
CA TYR A 5 -18.46 -12.63 -0.89
C TYR A 5 -17.54 -12.89 0.30
N LYS A 6 -17.65 -14.05 0.96
CA LYS A 6 -16.63 -14.44 1.94
C LYS A 6 -15.39 -14.94 1.21
N TRP A 7 -14.21 -14.51 1.67
CA TRP A 7 -12.95 -15.10 1.21
C TRP A 7 -12.82 -16.50 1.80
N ILE A 8 -13.06 -17.51 0.96
CA ILE A 8 -12.99 -18.93 1.28
C ILE A 8 -11.72 -19.49 0.66
N LEU A 9 -10.86 -20.06 1.50
CA LEU A 9 -9.64 -20.73 1.07
C LEU A 9 -9.96 -22.09 0.44
N SER A 10 -8.98 -22.65 -0.27
CA SER A 10 -9.07 -23.97 -0.87
C SER A 10 -9.35 -25.07 0.16
N SER A 11 -8.93 -24.86 1.41
CA SER A 11 -9.24 -25.70 2.58
C SER A 11 -10.72 -25.62 3.05
N LYS A 12 -11.55 -24.80 2.40
CA LYS A 12 -12.93 -24.46 2.78
C LYS A 12 -13.05 -23.65 4.07
N ARG A 13 -11.94 -23.22 4.68
CA ARG A 13 -11.95 -22.27 5.80
C ARG A 13 -12.16 -20.84 5.31
N CYS A 14 -12.91 -20.06 6.09
CA CYS A 14 -13.09 -18.63 5.80
C CYS A 14 -12.04 -17.80 6.53
N VAL A 15 -11.27 -16.99 5.80
CA VAL A 15 -10.19 -16.13 6.35
C VAL A 15 -10.72 -15.22 7.46
N LYS A 16 -11.83 -14.53 7.16
CA LYS A 16 -12.52 -13.63 8.10
C LYS A 16 -12.94 -14.31 9.39
N ASP A 17 -13.50 -15.52 9.31
CA ASP A 17 -13.99 -16.22 10.49
C ASP A 17 -12.82 -16.67 11.39
N MET A 18 -11.66 -17.00 10.81
CA MET A 18 -10.46 -17.40 11.57
C MET A 18 -9.86 -16.22 12.33
N ILE A 19 -9.66 -15.09 11.65
CA ILE A 19 -9.11 -13.88 12.26
C ILE A 19 -10.05 -13.35 13.35
N PHE A 20 -11.36 -13.29 13.06
CA PHE A 20 -12.35 -12.81 14.01
C PHE A 20 -12.42 -13.69 15.27
N LYS A 21 -12.34 -15.02 15.12
CA LYS A 21 -12.43 -15.95 16.26
C LYS A 21 -11.30 -15.72 17.28
N GLU A 22 -10.08 -15.45 16.83
CA GLU A 22 -8.99 -15.18 17.76
C GLU A 22 -9.02 -13.76 18.33
N LYS A 23 -9.30 -12.77 17.50
CA LYS A 23 -9.20 -11.37 17.94
C LYS A 23 -10.44 -10.87 18.68
N LYS A 24 -11.57 -11.61 18.65
CA LYS A 24 -12.74 -11.38 19.52
C LYS A 24 -12.41 -11.44 21.03
N LYS A 25 -11.27 -12.04 21.41
CA LYS A 25 -10.80 -12.09 22.79
C LYS A 25 -10.06 -10.81 23.23
N LEU A 26 -9.74 -9.89 22.31
CA LEU A 26 -9.04 -8.65 22.62
C LEU A 26 -10.03 -7.54 23.01
N SER A 27 -9.72 -6.83 24.08
CA SER A 27 -10.57 -5.76 24.65
C SER A 27 -10.42 -4.40 23.96
N VAL A 28 -9.59 -4.30 22.90
CA VAL A 28 -9.23 -3.05 22.23
C VAL A 28 -9.46 -3.19 20.74
N GLU A 29 -10.06 -2.16 20.11
CA GLU A 29 -10.21 -2.08 18.67
C GLU A 29 -8.84 -2.12 17.97
N SER A 30 -8.60 -3.15 17.16
CA SER A 30 -7.38 -3.34 16.33
C SER A 30 -7.67 -3.15 14.83
N LEU A 31 -6.65 -2.96 14.00
CA LEU A 31 -6.75 -2.81 12.52
C LEU A 31 -7.52 -3.96 11.82
N ILE A 32 -7.75 -5.05 12.53
CA ILE A 32 -8.51 -6.21 12.10
C ILE A 32 -10.00 -5.89 11.94
N TYR A 33 -10.53 -4.90 12.68
CA TYR A 33 -11.90 -4.41 12.48
C TYR A 33 -12.07 -3.68 11.14
N SER A 34 -10.98 -3.14 10.58
CA SER A 34 -10.94 -2.61 9.20
C SER A 34 -10.65 -3.66 8.13
N TRP A 35 -10.59 -4.96 8.49
CA TRP A 35 -10.34 -6.08 7.58
C TRP A 35 -9.00 -5.98 6.82
N ILE A 36 -8.02 -5.30 7.42
CA ILE A 36 -6.65 -5.21 6.91
C ILE A 36 -5.87 -6.37 7.52
N ILE A 37 -5.25 -7.18 6.66
CA ILE A 37 -4.35 -8.27 7.06
C ILE A 37 -2.94 -7.78 6.85
N ASP A 38 -2.17 -7.71 7.93
CA ASP A 38 -0.72 -7.56 7.85
C ASP A 38 -0.11 -8.92 7.54
N LEU A 39 0.55 -9.04 6.38
CA LEU A 39 1.17 -10.28 5.94
C LEU A 39 2.52 -10.56 6.62
N ASP A 40 3.04 -9.59 7.37
CA ASP A 40 4.27 -9.72 8.17
C ASP A 40 3.95 -9.91 9.67
N ASP A 41 2.68 -9.98 10.06
CA ASP A 41 2.25 -10.25 11.44
C ASP A 41 2.27 -11.77 11.73
N PRO A 42 3.22 -12.25 12.57
CA PRO A 42 3.34 -13.68 12.88
C PRO A 42 2.13 -14.22 13.65
N ASP A 43 1.42 -13.40 14.43
CA ASP A 43 0.23 -13.85 15.16
C ASP A 43 -0.91 -14.19 14.20
N ILE A 44 -0.99 -13.48 13.06
CA ILE A 44 -1.98 -13.75 12.01
C ILE A 44 -1.55 -14.94 11.16
N GLU A 45 -0.27 -15.03 10.79
CA GLU A 45 0.28 -16.18 10.05
C GLU A 45 -0.03 -17.51 10.76
N ASN A 46 0.17 -17.55 12.08
CA ASN A 46 -0.05 -18.75 12.91
C ASN A 46 -1.52 -19.23 12.97
N LEU A 47 -2.49 -18.44 12.48
CA LEU A 47 -3.90 -18.86 12.39
C LEU A 47 -4.16 -19.81 11.22
N PHE A 48 -3.22 -19.87 10.27
CA PHE A 48 -3.34 -20.58 9.01
C PHE A 48 -2.28 -21.66 8.91
N THR A 49 -2.58 -22.70 8.14
CA THR A 49 -1.55 -23.65 7.71
C THR A 49 -0.62 -22.98 6.69
N GLU A 50 0.59 -23.51 6.50
CA GLU A 50 1.55 -22.96 5.53
C GLU A 50 0.95 -22.84 4.11
N ASN A 51 0.15 -23.82 3.69
CA ASN A 51 -0.52 -23.80 2.39
C ASN A 51 -1.61 -22.72 2.29
N GLU A 52 -2.41 -22.56 3.34
CA GLU A 52 -3.43 -21.50 3.42
C GLU A 52 -2.79 -20.11 3.45
N TRP A 53 -1.68 -19.94 4.18
CA TRP A 53 -0.97 -18.68 4.23
C TRP A 53 -0.34 -18.32 2.88
N ARG A 54 0.20 -19.31 2.17
CA ARG A 54 0.69 -19.15 0.79
C ARG A 54 -0.43 -18.75 -0.16
N GLU A 55 -1.61 -19.35 -0.05
CA GLU A 55 -2.81 -18.96 -0.81
C GLU A 55 -3.19 -17.50 -0.53
N ILE A 56 -3.19 -17.08 0.74
CA ILE A 56 -3.47 -15.69 1.15
C ILE A 56 -2.44 -14.72 0.54
N LYS A 57 -1.15 -15.03 0.63
CA LYS A 57 -0.08 -14.20 0.06
C LYS A 57 -0.19 -14.07 -1.46
N ASN A 58 -0.62 -15.12 -2.15
CA ASN A 58 -0.76 -15.12 -3.61
C ASN A 58 -1.94 -14.27 -4.12
N GLU A 59 -2.96 -14.00 -3.30
CA GLU A 59 -4.05 -13.09 -3.65
C GLU A 59 -3.62 -11.61 -3.60
N VAL A 60 -2.52 -11.31 -2.91
CA VAL A 60 -1.95 -9.96 -2.90
C VAL A 60 -1.23 -9.72 -4.21
N ARG A 61 -1.74 -8.77 -4.99
CA ARG A 61 -1.06 -8.30 -6.20
C ARG A 61 0.30 -7.75 -5.80
N GLU A 62 1.31 -8.12 -6.57
CA GLU A 62 2.62 -7.50 -6.43
C GLU A 62 2.49 -5.99 -6.47
N LEU A 63 3.06 -5.32 -5.47
CA LEU A 63 3.15 -3.87 -5.49
C LEU A 63 3.99 -3.46 -6.70
N PRO A 64 3.61 -2.37 -7.39
CA PRO A 64 4.43 -1.87 -8.49
C PRO A 64 5.84 -1.58 -7.97
N LYS A 65 6.84 -2.01 -8.73
CA LYS A 65 8.23 -1.71 -8.40
C LYS A 65 8.42 -0.20 -8.50
N VAL A 66 8.95 0.39 -7.45
CA VAL A 66 9.36 1.80 -7.43
C VAL A 66 10.61 1.92 -8.29
N ASP A 67 10.49 2.54 -9.45
CA ASP A 67 11.65 2.83 -10.30
C ASP A 67 12.47 4.01 -9.74
N GLU A 68 13.72 4.13 -10.21
CA GLU A 68 14.65 5.15 -9.73
C GLU A 68 14.18 6.58 -10.02
N TYR A 69 13.51 6.83 -11.15
CA TYR A 69 12.98 8.14 -11.50
C TYR A 69 11.87 8.54 -10.54
N PHE A 70 10.94 7.62 -10.26
CA PHE A 70 9.87 7.85 -9.30
C PHE A 70 10.41 8.09 -7.88
N ALA A 71 11.35 7.25 -7.42
CA ALA A 71 12.01 7.42 -6.13
C ALA A 71 12.72 8.78 -6.03
N ARG A 72 13.45 9.18 -7.09
CA ARG A 72 14.12 10.47 -7.15
C ARG A 72 13.12 11.63 -7.15
N SER A 73 11.98 11.51 -7.83
CA SER A 73 10.93 12.52 -7.81
C SER A 73 10.43 12.77 -6.39
N LEU A 74 10.11 11.71 -5.63
CA LEU A 74 9.65 11.82 -4.24
C LEU A 74 10.73 12.28 -3.28
N SER A 75 12.00 11.93 -3.53
CA SER A 75 13.12 12.32 -2.67
C SER A 75 13.29 13.83 -2.51
N ARG A 76 12.79 14.63 -3.47
CA ARG A 76 12.76 16.10 -3.40
C ARG A 76 12.02 16.62 -2.17
N PHE A 77 11.04 15.86 -1.69
CA PHE A 77 10.19 16.23 -0.55
C PHE A 77 10.68 15.68 0.79
N ARG A 78 11.80 14.93 0.82
CA ARG A 78 12.27 14.19 2.01
C ARG A 78 12.42 15.05 3.28
N ASN A 79 12.80 16.31 3.12
CA ASN A 79 13.09 17.22 4.23
C ASN A 79 12.00 18.28 4.46
N VAL A 80 10.84 18.13 3.81
CA VAL A 80 9.69 19.05 3.98
C VAL A 80 9.07 18.83 5.36
N GLN A 81 8.98 19.89 6.16
CA GLN A 81 8.38 19.84 7.50
C GLN A 81 7.13 20.73 7.62
N THR A 82 6.97 21.71 6.73
CA THR A 82 5.86 22.65 6.74
C THR A 82 5.21 22.77 5.36
N THR A 83 3.98 23.30 5.31
CA THR A 83 3.30 23.58 4.04
C THR A 83 4.01 24.67 3.23
N ALA A 84 4.72 25.59 3.88
CA ALA A 84 5.55 26.58 3.21
C ALA A 84 6.75 25.93 2.51
N ASP A 85 7.40 24.95 3.16
CA ASP A 85 8.49 24.18 2.56
C ASP A 85 8.00 23.35 1.37
N LEU A 86 6.82 22.72 1.52
CA LEU A 86 6.19 21.97 0.44
C LEU A 86 5.98 22.86 -0.78
N ARG A 87 5.32 24.02 -0.58
CA ARG A 87 5.08 25.00 -1.65
C ARG A 87 6.37 25.45 -2.32
N LYS A 88 7.41 25.73 -1.52
CA LYS A 88 8.73 26.10 -2.03
C LYS A 88 9.34 25.01 -2.91
N VAL A 89 9.30 23.74 -2.50
CA VAL A 89 9.85 22.63 -3.30
C VAL A 89 9.07 22.48 -4.62
N ILE A 90 7.74 22.59 -4.58
CA ILE A 90 6.85 22.50 -5.74
C ILE A 90 7.10 23.64 -6.75
N GLU A 91 7.40 24.85 -6.27
CA GLU A 91 7.62 26.02 -7.12
C GLU A 91 9.05 26.10 -7.68
N THR A 92 10.03 25.57 -6.96
CA THR A 92 11.46 25.74 -7.29
C THR A 92 12.10 24.51 -7.92
N THR A 93 11.50 23.33 -7.78
CA THR A 93 12.02 22.08 -8.33
C THR A 93 11.06 21.49 -9.36
N SER A 94 11.54 20.51 -10.12
CA SER A 94 10.73 19.80 -11.10
C SER A 94 11.09 18.31 -11.06
N TYR A 95 10.09 17.46 -11.28
CA TYR A 95 10.28 16.01 -11.39
C TYR A 95 11.10 15.62 -12.62
N ARG A 96 11.16 16.52 -13.61
CA ARG A 96 11.84 16.36 -14.89
C ARG A 96 12.77 17.54 -15.17
N ASN A 97 13.92 17.26 -15.79
CA ASN A 97 14.81 18.30 -16.30
C ASN A 97 14.13 19.09 -17.43
N LYS A 98 14.18 20.43 -17.39
CA LYS A 98 13.49 21.28 -18.38
C LYS A 98 13.89 21.01 -19.83
N ASN A 99 15.12 20.54 -20.05
CA ASN A 99 15.68 20.27 -21.37
C ASN A 99 15.38 18.84 -21.88
N ASP A 100 14.76 17.99 -21.05
CA ASP A 100 14.48 16.59 -21.41
C ASP A 100 13.04 16.46 -21.95
N PRO A 101 12.84 15.98 -23.19
CA PRO A 101 11.51 15.73 -23.72
C PRO A 101 10.72 14.75 -22.85
N PHE A 102 9.40 14.85 -22.88
CA PHE A 102 8.56 13.94 -22.10
C PHE A 102 8.67 12.52 -22.68
N ASN A 103 9.09 11.56 -21.84
CA ASN A 103 9.07 10.14 -22.13
C ASN A 103 8.10 9.47 -21.15
N ARG A 104 7.04 8.86 -21.68
CA ARG A 104 5.98 8.23 -20.88
C ARG A 104 6.53 7.16 -19.93
N ASP A 105 7.43 6.30 -20.41
CA ASP A 105 7.95 5.16 -19.64
C ASP A 105 8.86 5.58 -18.48
N LYS A 106 9.36 6.82 -18.49
CA LYS A 106 10.23 7.38 -17.44
C LYS A 106 9.53 8.40 -16.55
N HIS A 107 8.62 9.18 -17.11
CA HIS A 107 8.12 10.39 -16.48
C HIS A 107 6.69 10.29 -15.98
N PHE A 108 5.91 9.28 -16.41
CA PHE A 108 4.49 9.16 -16.06
C PHE A 108 4.27 9.09 -14.55
N ASP A 109 4.95 8.19 -13.83
CA ASP A 109 4.79 8.05 -12.39
C ASP A 109 5.32 9.26 -11.62
N SER A 110 6.43 9.84 -12.10
CA SER A 110 7.03 11.05 -11.52
C SER A 110 6.13 12.27 -11.67
N GLU A 111 5.43 12.40 -12.80
CA GLU A 111 4.43 13.43 -13.06
C GLU A 111 3.18 13.23 -12.21
N TRP A 112 2.71 11.98 -12.09
CA TRP A 112 1.59 11.65 -11.20
C TRP A 112 1.89 12.06 -9.76
N ALA A 113 3.08 11.73 -9.23
CA ALA A 113 3.48 12.15 -7.88
C ALA A 113 3.53 13.68 -7.73
N GLU A 114 4.07 14.39 -8.72
CA GLU A 114 4.08 15.86 -8.73
C GLU A 114 2.66 16.43 -8.66
N LEU A 115 1.73 15.87 -9.44
CA LEU A 115 0.33 16.31 -9.45
C LEU A 115 -0.34 16.04 -8.11
N VAL A 116 -0.14 14.87 -7.50
CA VAL A 116 -0.68 14.56 -6.16
C VAL A 116 -0.16 15.56 -5.14
N MET A 117 1.15 15.79 -5.10
CA MET A 117 1.76 16.72 -4.14
C MET A 117 1.29 18.18 -4.31
N ARG A 118 0.91 18.58 -5.53
CA ARG A 118 0.33 19.91 -5.81
C ARG A 118 -1.09 20.09 -5.29
N HIS A 119 -1.81 19.00 -5.04
CA HIS A 119 -3.21 19.02 -4.61
C HIS A 119 -3.41 18.52 -3.16
N LEU A 120 -2.32 18.23 -2.44
CA LEU A 120 -2.32 18.03 -0.99
C LEU A 120 -2.37 19.37 -0.24
#